data_AF-A0A7X9AAB3-F1
#
_entry.id   AF-A0A7X9AAB3-F1
#
_cell.length_a   1.000
_cell.length_b   1.000
_cell.length_c   1.000
_cell.angle_alpha   90.00
_cell.angle_beta   90.00
_cell.angle_gamma   90.00
#
_symmetry.space_group_name_H-M   'P 1'
#
loop_
_entity.id
_entity.type
_entity.pdbx_description
1 polymer ?
#
loop_
_entity_poly.entity_id
_entity_poly.type
_entity_poly.pdbx_seq_one_letter_code
_entity_poly.pdbx_strand_id
1 'polypeptide(L)'
;MKIYTLGTAAGTPLVRSNACTVIETAGQYYMIDAGGPAASLMFRSKLNPGNLRAVFISHLHEDHFGGISSILKNRIKYLEPGAKLLVFLPDLKAAEVFDALLALSHFHCEGRIDFREIKAGTFYEDEHLTVSAFPNKHLAWEG
;
A
#
# COMPACT_ATOMS: atom_id res chain seq x y z
N MET A 1 9.09 3.94 -16.84
CA MET A 1 8.95 3.96 -15.36
C MET A 1 8.94 5.40 -14.89
N LYS A 2 7.99 5.76 -14.01
CA LYS A 2 7.91 7.05 -13.31
C LYS A 2 7.73 6.83 -11.82
N ILE A 3 8.25 7.74 -11.00
CA ILE A 3 8.13 7.69 -9.53
C ILE A 3 7.40 8.94 -9.06
N TYR A 4 6.32 8.74 -8.30
CA TYR A 4 5.49 9.77 -7.72
C TYR A 4 5.66 9.73 -6.19
N THR A 5 6.41 10.68 -5.64
CA THR A 5 6.54 10.84 -4.18
C THR A 5 5.35 11.64 -3.66
N LEU A 6 4.25 10.95 -3.36
CA LEU A 6 2.97 11.55 -2.96
C LEU A 6 3.05 12.19 -1.57
N GLY A 7 3.79 11.58 -0.66
CA GLY A 7 4.08 12.11 0.67
C GLY A 7 5.48 11.72 1.13
N THR A 8 6.13 12.63 1.86
CA THR A 8 7.56 12.57 2.21
C THR A 8 7.87 13.14 3.60
N ALA A 9 6.85 13.34 4.44
CA ALA A 9 7.05 13.64 5.85
C ALA A 9 7.60 12.42 6.60
N ALA A 10 8.23 12.68 7.75
CA ALA A 10 8.69 11.64 8.67
C ALA A 10 7.91 11.79 9.98
N GLY A 11 7.10 10.79 10.34
CA GLY A 11 6.26 10.77 11.52
C GLY A 11 5.11 11.79 11.50
N THR A 12 5.42 13.08 11.59
CA THR A 12 4.42 14.15 11.72
C THR A 12 4.18 14.87 10.39
N PRO A 13 2.96 14.83 9.84
CA PRO A 13 2.62 15.55 8.61
C PRO A 13 2.35 17.03 8.91
N LEU A 14 3.39 17.86 8.78
CA LEU A 14 3.27 19.32 8.87
C LEU A 14 2.87 19.89 7.50
N VAL A 15 3.86 20.29 6.69
CA VAL A 15 3.64 20.81 5.34
C VAL A 15 3.48 19.68 4.31
N ARG A 16 4.19 18.58 4.52
CA ARG A 16 4.20 17.40 3.65
C ARG A 16 3.32 16.31 4.27
N SER A 17 2.72 15.48 3.44
CA SER A 17 1.97 14.31 3.90
C SER A 17 2.87 13.13 4.25
N ASN A 18 2.32 12.18 5.00
CA ASN A 18 2.98 10.95 5.44
C ASN A 18 3.47 10.07 4.29
N ALA A 19 4.36 9.11 4.57
CA ALA A 19 5.10 8.35 3.56
C ALA A 19 4.16 7.65 2.57
N CYS A 20 4.25 8.02 1.30
CA CYS A 20 3.51 7.37 0.22
C CYS A 20 4.21 7.63 -1.10
N THR A 21 4.66 6.57 -1.77
CA THR A 21 5.28 6.66 -3.09
C THR A 21 4.60 5.71 -4.05
N VAL A 22 4.32 6.15 -5.28
CA VAL A 22 3.79 5.28 -6.33
C VAL A 22 4.82 5.15 -7.45
N ILE A 23 5.14 3.93 -7.81
CA ILE A 23 5.92 3.60 -9.00
C ILE A 23 4.93 3.24 -10.11
N GLU A 24 5.07 3.93 -11.25
CA GLU A 24 4.33 3.62 -12.47
C GLU A 24 5.26 2.96 -13.47
N THR A 25 4.84 1.84 -14.02
CA THR A 25 5.50 1.19 -15.14
C THR A 25 4.47 0.47 -15.99
N ALA A 26 4.56 0.62 -17.32
CA ALA A 26 3.61 0.06 -18.28
C ALA A 26 2.13 0.38 -17.96
N GLY A 27 1.85 1.55 -17.38
CA GLY A 27 0.49 1.96 -16.98
C GLY A 27 -0.03 1.30 -15.70
N GLN A 28 0.74 0.42 -15.08
CA GLN A 28 0.45 -0.24 -13.81
C GLN A 28 1.10 0.51 -12.64
N TYR A 29 0.43 0.52 -11.50
CA TYR A 29 0.88 1.23 -10.30
C TYR A 29 1.22 0.28 -9.16
N TYR A 30 2.26 0.66 -8.43
CA TYR A 30 2.80 -0.05 -7.29
C TYR A 30 3.09 0.95 -6.19
N MET A 31 2.42 0.81 -5.03
CA MET A 31 2.52 1.76 -3.94
C MET A 31 3.49 1.24 -2.88
N ILE A 32 4.45 2.06 -2.49
CA ILE A 32 5.31 1.85 -1.33
C ILE A 32 4.83 2.79 -0.23
N ASP A 33 4.34 2.21 0.85
CA ASP A 33 3.64 2.85 1.96
C ASP A 33 2.36 3.61 1.54
N ALA A 34 1.41 3.64 2.46
CA ALA A 34 0.10 4.26 2.30
C ALA A 34 -0.19 5.23 3.46
N GLY A 35 0.79 6.05 3.83
CA GLY A 35 0.65 7.12 4.81
C GLY A 35 -0.47 8.11 4.44
N GLY A 36 -1.18 8.63 5.44
CA GLY A 36 -2.31 9.53 5.23
C GLY A 36 -1.91 10.89 4.60
N PRO A 37 -2.71 11.46 3.68
CA PRO A 37 -3.95 10.95 3.10
C PRO A 37 -3.74 10.30 1.71
N ALA A 38 -3.13 9.10 1.66
CA ALA A 38 -2.71 8.39 0.44
C ALA A 38 -3.69 8.46 -0.75
N ALA A 39 -4.97 8.07 -0.58
CA ALA A 39 -5.94 8.09 -1.68
C ALA A 39 -6.19 9.49 -2.24
N SER A 40 -6.27 10.50 -1.37
CA SER A 40 -6.41 11.90 -1.81
C SER A 40 -5.20 12.36 -2.62
N LEU A 41 -4.00 11.95 -2.23
CA LEU A 41 -2.77 12.27 -2.96
C LEU A 41 -2.71 11.59 -4.32
N MET A 42 -3.16 10.33 -4.43
CA MET A 42 -3.30 9.64 -5.72
C MET A 42 -4.23 10.40 -6.67
N PHE A 43 -5.43 10.76 -6.22
CA PHE A 43 -6.39 11.48 -7.06
C PHE A 43 -5.88 12.88 -7.46
N ARG A 44 -5.24 13.63 -6.55
CA ARG A 44 -4.63 14.93 -6.86
C ARG A 44 -3.51 14.80 -7.91
N SER A 45 -2.82 13.67 -7.91
CA SER A 45 -1.77 13.34 -8.88
C SER A 45 -2.33 12.73 -10.17
N LYS A 46 -3.65 12.68 -10.34
CA LYS A 46 -4.36 12.11 -11.49
C LYS A 46 -4.02 10.63 -11.73
N LEU A 47 -3.68 9.89 -10.67
CA LEU A 47 -3.43 8.46 -10.72
C LEU A 47 -4.76 7.71 -10.52
N ASN A 48 -5.14 6.88 -11.49
CA ASN A 48 -6.31 6.01 -11.42
C ASN A 48 -6.10 4.82 -10.45
N PRO A 49 -6.83 4.71 -9.33
CA PRO A 49 -6.72 3.55 -8.42
C PRO A 49 -7.02 2.20 -9.09
N GLY A 50 -7.73 2.19 -10.22
CA GLY A 50 -7.99 1.01 -11.06
C GLY A 50 -6.72 0.31 -11.58
N ASN A 51 -5.60 1.02 -11.66
CA ASN A 51 -4.33 0.46 -12.15
C ASN A 51 -3.39 0.03 -11.00
N LEU A 52 -3.83 0.15 -9.73
CA LEU A 52 -3.01 -0.23 -8.58
C LEU A 52 -2.95 -1.76 -8.44
N ARG A 53 -1.80 -2.36 -8.76
CA ARG A 53 -1.59 -3.82 -8.70
C ARG A 53 -1.19 -4.30 -7.31
N ALA A 54 -0.26 -3.57 -6.67
CA ALA A 54 0.27 -3.94 -5.37
C ALA A 54 0.51 -2.73 -4.46
N VAL A 55 0.35 -2.96 -3.16
CA VAL A 55 0.76 -2.05 -2.08
C VAL A 55 1.78 -2.79 -1.22
N PHE A 56 2.89 -2.14 -0.90
CA PHE A 56 3.97 -2.67 -0.06
C PHE A 56 4.09 -1.77 1.17
N ILE A 57 3.74 -2.28 2.34
CA ILE A 57 3.90 -1.55 3.61
C ILE A 57 5.25 -1.91 4.21
N SER A 58 6.14 -0.94 4.35
CA SER A 58 7.50 -1.16 4.83
C SER A 58 7.53 -1.56 6.31
N HIS A 59 6.72 -0.89 7.13
CA HIS A 59 6.58 -1.15 8.56
C HIS A 59 5.24 -0.59 9.10
N LEU A 60 4.85 -0.98 10.32
CA LEU A 60 3.55 -0.64 10.92
C LEU A 60 3.59 0.59 11.84
N HIS A 61 4.35 1.63 11.48
CA HIS A 61 4.10 2.96 12.03
C HIS A 61 2.96 3.64 11.27
N GLU A 62 2.13 4.40 11.97
CA GLU A 62 0.92 5.02 11.40
C GLU A 62 1.25 5.91 10.19
N ASP A 63 2.39 6.59 10.16
CA ASP A 63 2.79 7.42 9.03
C ASP A 63 3.16 6.61 7.77
N HIS A 64 3.18 5.28 7.84
CA HIS A 64 3.41 4.40 6.69
C HIS A 64 2.14 3.65 6.25
N PHE A 65 1.11 3.53 7.08
CA PHE A 65 -0.13 2.82 6.73
C PHE A 65 -1.42 3.59 7.01
N GLY A 66 -1.39 4.75 7.67
CA GLY A 66 -2.58 5.43 8.21
C GLY A 66 -3.64 5.80 7.16
N GLY A 67 -3.26 5.89 5.88
CA GLY A 67 -4.17 6.09 4.75
C GLY A 67 -4.69 4.80 4.11
N ILE A 68 -4.30 3.61 4.59
CA ILE A 68 -4.53 2.32 3.92
C ILE A 68 -6.01 2.02 3.71
N SER A 69 -6.87 2.31 4.70
CA SER A 69 -8.32 2.05 4.60
C SER A 69 -8.94 2.77 3.40
N SER A 70 -8.48 3.99 3.12
CA SER A 70 -8.93 4.76 1.96
C SER A 70 -8.44 4.16 0.64
N ILE A 71 -7.23 3.59 0.60
CA ILE A 71 -6.69 2.90 -0.58
C ILE A 71 -7.47 1.61 -0.84
N LEU A 72 -7.66 0.77 0.18
CA LEU A 72 -8.41 -0.50 0.07
C LEU A 72 -9.84 -0.24 -0.42
N LYS A 73 -10.56 0.70 0.21
CA LYS A 73 -11.92 1.08 -0.19
C LYS A 73 -11.99 1.52 -1.65
N ASN A 74 -11.11 2.43 -2.07
CA ASN A 74 -11.11 2.91 -3.45
C ASN A 74 -10.77 1.78 -4.42
N ARG A 75 -9.82 0.92 -4.08
CA ARG A 75 -9.49 -0.22 -4.92
C ARG A 75 -10.68 -1.16 -5.08
N ILE A 76 -11.39 -1.49 -4.00
CA ILE A 76 -12.63 -2.29 -4.04
C ILE A 76 -13.69 -1.67 -4.95
N LYS A 77 -13.81 -0.34 -4.95
CA LYS A 77 -14.79 0.40 -5.77
C LYS A 77 -14.44 0.46 -7.26
N TYR A 78 -13.15 0.52 -7.60
CA TYR A 78 -12.64 0.72 -8.96
C TYR A 78 -11.96 -0.51 -9.55
N LEU A 79 -12.00 -1.65 -8.86
CA LEU A 79 -11.50 -2.93 -9.36
C LEU A 79 -12.44 -3.46 -10.43
N GLU A 80 -11.87 -3.86 -11.56
CA GLU A 80 -12.60 -4.67 -12.54
C GLU A 80 -13.01 -6.02 -11.93
N PRO A 81 -14.15 -6.61 -12.36
CA PRO A 81 -14.56 -7.93 -11.90
C PRO A 81 -13.45 -8.98 -12.05
N GLY A 82 -13.17 -9.73 -10.97
CA GLY A 82 -12.15 -10.78 -10.94
C GLY A 82 -10.72 -10.31 -10.67
N ALA A 83 -10.45 -9.00 -10.72
CA ALA A 83 -9.14 -8.46 -10.33
C ALA A 83 -8.99 -8.40 -8.80
N LYS A 84 -7.74 -8.47 -8.33
CA LYS A 84 -7.39 -8.34 -6.91
C LYS A 84 -6.29 -7.29 -6.70
N LEU A 85 -6.29 -6.66 -5.53
CA LEU A 85 -5.15 -5.92 -5.03
C LEU A 85 -4.29 -6.82 -4.17
N LEU A 86 -2.99 -6.87 -4.46
CA LEU A 86 -2.03 -7.51 -3.56
C LEU A 86 -1.57 -6.49 -2.53
N VAL A 87 -1.60 -6.85 -1.25
CA VAL A 87 -1.13 -5.98 -0.16
C VAL A 87 -0.11 -6.75 0.65
N PHE A 88 1.14 -6.30 0.58
CA PHE A 88 2.26 -6.91 1.27
C PHE A 88 2.49 -6.20 2.60
N LEU A 89 2.49 -6.96 3.69
CA LEU A 89 2.58 -6.49 5.05
C LEU A 89 3.83 -7.07 5.73
N PRO A 90 4.48 -6.32 6.63
CA PRO A 90 5.62 -6.81 7.40
C PRO A 90 5.20 -7.80 8.51
N ASP A 91 3.94 -7.73 8.96
CA ASP A 91 3.30 -8.69 9.86
C ASP A 91 1.86 -8.90 9.37
N LEU A 92 1.51 -10.15 9.03
CA LEU A 92 0.18 -10.50 8.53
C LEU A 92 -0.95 -10.26 9.54
N LYS A 93 -0.65 -10.14 10.85
CA LYS A 93 -1.66 -9.78 11.85
C LYS A 93 -2.30 -8.41 11.59
N ALA A 94 -1.65 -7.52 10.82
CA ALA A 94 -2.28 -6.26 10.44
C ALA A 94 -3.47 -6.44 9.47
N ALA A 95 -3.57 -7.57 8.77
CA ALA A 95 -4.64 -7.82 7.80
C ALA A 95 -6.04 -7.82 8.45
N GLU A 96 -6.20 -8.49 9.60
CA GLU A 96 -7.48 -8.53 10.32
C GLU A 96 -7.89 -7.14 10.82
N VAL A 97 -6.92 -6.33 11.26
CA VAL A 97 -7.16 -4.97 11.72
C VAL A 97 -7.58 -4.07 10.56
N PHE A 98 -6.94 -4.20 9.40
CA PHE A 98 -7.27 -3.40 8.22
C PHE A 98 -8.62 -3.78 7.63
N ASP A 99 -8.98 -5.07 7.61
CA ASP A 99 -10.32 -5.50 7.20
C ASP A 99 -11.39 -5.02 8.19
N ALA A 100 -11.14 -5.10 9.51
CA ALA A 100 -12.05 -4.58 10.52
C ALA A 100 -12.24 -3.05 10.40
N LEU A 101 -11.17 -2.30 10.18
CA LEU A 101 -11.23 -0.85 9.94
C LEU A 101 -12.08 -0.51 8.70
N LEU A 102 -11.94 -1.31 7.65
CA LEU A 102 -12.72 -1.16 6.43
C LEU A 102 -14.21 -1.52 6.65
N ALA A 103 -14.47 -2.56 7.46
CA ALA A 103 -15.81 -3.03 7.82
C ALA A 103 -16.64 -1.96 8.57
N LEU A 104 -15.99 -1.10 9.36
CA LEU A 104 -16.65 0.05 9.98
C LEU A 104 -17.27 1.01 8.96
N SER A 105 -16.76 1.02 7.73
CA SER A 105 -17.29 1.81 6.62
C SER A 105 -18.23 1.00 5.71
N HIS A 106 -18.67 -0.19 6.12
CA HIS A 106 -19.49 -1.12 5.34
C HIS A 106 -18.81 -1.65 4.06
N PHE A 107 -17.48 -1.74 4.07
CA PHE A 107 -16.69 -2.39 3.02
C PHE A 107 -15.94 -3.58 3.61
N HIS A 108 -15.74 -4.62 2.82
CA HIS A 108 -14.97 -5.80 3.22
C HIS A 108 -13.99 -6.16 2.13
N CYS A 109 -12.87 -6.79 2.51
CA CYS A 109 -11.86 -7.22 1.56
C CYS A 109 -12.37 -8.31 0.60
N GLU A 110 -13.39 -9.10 0.97
CA GLU A 110 -14.21 -10.00 0.12
C GLU A 110 -13.47 -10.71 -1.04
N GLY A 111 -12.27 -11.22 -0.78
CA GLY A 111 -11.42 -11.86 -1.81
C GLY A 111 -10.91 -10.93 -2.93
N ARG A 112 -11.24 -9.63 -2.87
CA ARG A 112 -10.73 -8.55 -3.73
C ARG A 112 -9.39 -8.00 -3.26
N ILE A 113 -9.08 -8.16 -1.98
CA ILE A 113 -7.76 -7.86 -1.41
C ILE A 113 -7.10 -9.17 -1.00
N ASP A 114 -5.84 -9.36 -1.40
CA ASP A 114 -5.01 -10.50 -1.07
C ASP A 114 -3.81 -10.02 -0.25
N PHE A 115 -3.88 -10.24 1.06
CA PHE A 115 -2.82 -9.87 2.00
C PHE A 115 -1.73 -10.94 2.02
N ARG A 116 -0.47 -10.51 1.90
CA ARG A 116 0.71 -11.38 1.88
C ARG A 116 1.78 -10.84 2.81
N GLU A 117 2.61 -11.74 3.33
CA GLU A 117 3.74 -11.37 4.17
C GLU A 117 4.94 -10.93 3.33
N ILE A 118 5.64 -9.89 3.78
CA ILE A 118 6.95 -9.50 3.24
C ILE A 118 8.02 -10.42 3.84
N LYS A 119 8.85 -11.00 2.97
CA LYS A 119 10.00 -11.81 3.36
C LYS A 119 11.28 -11.17 2.84
N ALA A 120 12.39 -11.37 3.56
CA ALA A 120 13.70 -10.91 3.10
C ALA A 120 14.06 -11.57 1.75
N GLY A 121 14.73 -10.81 0.87
CA GLY A 121 14.95 -11.20 -0.52
C GLY A 121 13.73 -10.90 -1.40
N THR A 122 13.67 -11.53 -2.57
CA THR A 122 12.55 -11.34 -3.51
C THR A 122 11.27 -11.97 -2.97
N PHE A 123 10.22 -11.16 -2.84
CA PHE A 123 8.91 -11.60 -2.35
C PHE A 123 7.77 -11.26 -3.32
N TYR A 124 8.05 -10.46 -4.35
CA TYR A 124 7.11 -10.13 -5.41
C TYR A 124 7.84 -10.04 -6.75
N GLU A 125 7.21 -10.59 -7.78
CA GLU A 125 7.67 -10.51 -9.16
C GLU A 125 6.47 -10.60 -10.09
N ASP A 126 6.47 -9.76 -11.12
CA ASP A 126 5.56 -9.83 -12.25
C ASP A 126 6.28 -9.43 -13.55
N GLU A 127 5.54 -9.29 -14.64
CA GLU A 127 6.07 -8.93 -15.96
C GLU A 127 6.60 -7.47 -16.07
N HIS A 128 6.46 -6.66 -15.01
CA HIS A 128 6.84 -5.25 -15.01
C HIS A 128 7.89 -4.89 -13.96
N LEU A 129 7.92 -5.58 -12.81
CA LEU A 129 8.93 -5.36 -11.78
C LEU A 129 9.15 -6.55 -10.86
N THR A 130 10.32 -6.53 -10.22
CA THR A 130 10.70 -7.42 -9.11
C THR A 130 10.90 -6.57 -7.86
N VAL A 131 10.36 -6.99 -6.72
CA VAL A 131 10.59 -6.35 -5.41
C VAL A 131 11.30 -7.30 -4.48
N SER A 132 12.38 -6.79 -3.88
CA SER A 132 13.12 -7.48 -2.83
C SER A 132 13.15 -6.62 -1.56
N ALA A 133 12.95 -7.25 -0.40
CA ALA A 133 13.07 -6.60 0.89
C ALA A 133 14.43 -6.87 1.52
N PHE A 134 14.99 -5.84 2.14
CA PHE A 134 16.21 -5.92 2.94
C PHE A 134 15.87 -5.49 4.38
N PRO A 135 16.17 -6.33 5.39
CA PRO A 135 15.89 -5.98 6.77
C PRO A 135 16.71 -4.76 7.20
N ASN A 136 16.12 -3.92 8.05
CA ASN A 136 16.77 -2.77 8.67
C ASN A 136 16.67 -2.87 10.20
N LYS A 137 17.24 -1.89 10.93
CA LYS A 137 17.28 -1.89 12.40
C LYS A 137 16.14 -1.10 13.07
N HIS A 138 15.18 -0.62 12.29
CA HIS A 138 14.14 0.31 12.77
C HIS A 138 13.08 -0.39 13.62
N LEU A 139 12.52 -1.48 13.11
CA LEU A 139 11.75 -2.44 13.89
C LEU A 139 12.69 -3.60 14.19
N ALA A 140 13.17 -3.73 15.43
CA ALA A 140 14.13 -4.78 15.79
C ALA A 140 13.69 -6.15 15.24
N TRP A 141 14.58 -6.78 14.47
CA TRP A 141 14.36 -8.11 13.88
C TRP A 141 14.46 -9.14 15.01
N GLU A 142 13.34 -9.54 15.61
CA GLU A 142 13.28 -10.76 16.43
C GLU A 142 13.05 -11.93 15.47
N GLY A 143 14.16 -12.47 14.99
CA GLY A 143 14.18 -13.71 14.19
C GLY A 143 13.84 -14.94 15.00
#